data_AF-A0A939ZFV0-F1
#
_entry.id   AF-A0A939ZFV0-F1
#
_cell.length_a   1.000
_cell.length_b   1.000
_cell.length_c   1.000
_cell.angle_alpha   90.00
_cell.angle_beta   90.00
_cell.angle_gamma   90.00
#
_symmetry.space_group_name_H-M   'P 1'
#
loop_
_entity.id
_entity.type
_entity.pdbx_description
1 polymer ?
#
loop_
_entity_poly.entity_id
_entity_poly.type
_entity_poly.pdbx_seq_one_letter_code
_entity_poly.pdbx_strand_id
1 'polypeptide(L)'
;MARFRYKMQNILSIKEKMETQAKQAFADAKRRLDHEVEELDALLARKREIEQHAVEVLQGELDMHEIEDSQMARIVIDQKISEQRLRVSRAETALENSRAQLEEAVKERKTHEKLKEKQFDEFVREESRAESKTIDELTTYTYGQKVTENG
;
A
#
# COMPACT_ATOMS: atom_id res chain seq x y z
N MET A 1 -38.10 -7.99 10.84
CA MET A 1 -36.89 -8.05 9.99
C MET A 1 -35.75 -8.65 10.78
N ALA A 2 -35.18 -9.74 10.26
CA ALA A 2 -34.00 -10.35 10.83
C ALA A 2 -32.77 -9.42 10.70
N ARG A 3 -31.76 -9.61 11.55
CA ARG A 3 -30.50 -8.84 11.49
C ARG A 3 -29.49 -9.59 10.62
N PHE A 4 -28.99 -8.94 9.56
CA PHE A 4 -27.92 -9.50 8.72
C PHE A 4 -26.63 -9.73 9.53
N ARG A 5 -26.01 -10.91 9.35
CA ARG A 5 -24.69 -11.25 9.90
C ARG A 5 -23.85 -11.91 8.82
N TYR A 6 -22.76 -11.26 8.44
CA TYR A 6 -21.82 -11.82 7.48
C TYR A 6 -20.99 -12.95 8.10
N LYS A 7 -21.08 -14.16 7.52
CA LYS A 7 -20.44 -15.38 8.08
C LYS A 7 -18.92 -15.27 8.18
N MET A 8 -18.28 -14.49 7.31
CA MET A 8 -16.81 -14.34 7.26
C MET A 8 -16.33 -12.98 7.78
N GLN A 9 -17.09 -12.31 8.65
CA GLN A 9 -16.73 -10.98 9.16
C GLN A 9 -15.34 -10.95 9.82
N ASN A 10 -14.96 -12.02 10.53
CA ASN A 10 -13.63 -12.13 11.13
C ASN A 10 -12.50 -12.12 10.08
N ILE A 11 -12.69 -12.81 8.96
CA ILE A 11 -11.71 -12.86 7.86
C ILE A 11 -11.60 -11.49 7.22
N LEU A 12 -12.73 -10.83 6.93
CA LEU A 12 -12.73 -9.48 6.37
C LEU A 12 -11.96 -8.50 7.29
N SER A 13 -12.20 -8.54 8.60
CA SER A 13 -11.48 -7.69 9.55
C SER A 13 -9.98 -8.00 9.65
N ILE A 14 -9.57 -9.26 9.45
CA ILE A 14 -8.15 -9.60 9.33
C ILE A 14 -7.57 -9.00 8.04
N LYS A 15 -8.27 -9.09 6.90
CA LYS A 15 -7.81 -8.51 5.62
C LYS A 15 -7.70 -6.99 5.67
N GLU A 16 -8.62 -6.31 6.33
CA GLU A 16 -8.53 -4.85 6.59
C GLU A 16 -7.26 -4.48 7.37
N LYS A 17 -6.92 -5.26 8.40
CA LYS A 17 -5.68 -5.07 9.17
C LYS A 17 -4.44 -5.36 8.34
N MET A 18 -4.45 -6.43 7.54
CA MET A 18 -3.34 -6.76 6.64
C MET A 18 -3.09 -5.67 5.61
N GLU A 19 -4.15 -5.11 4.99
CA GLU A 19 -4.01 -3.96 4.09
C GLU A 19 -3.41 -2.76 4.82
N THR A 20 -3.85 -2.47 6.04
CA THR A 20 -3.30 -1.37 6.85
C THR A 20 -1.80 -1.57 7.12
N GLN A 21 -1.39 -2.79 7.46
CA GLN A 21 0.01 -3.14 7.66
C GLN A 21 0.82 -3.00 6.36
N ALA A 22 0.28 -3.44 5.23
CA ALA A 22 0.94 -3.31 3.93
C ALA A 22 1.10 -1.83 3.51
N LYS A 23 0.12 -0.97 3.79
CA LYS A 23 0.21 0.49 3.56
C LYS A 23 1.33 1.10 4.39
N GLN A 24 1.44 0.72 5.66
CA GLN A 24 2.50 1.19 6.53
C GLN A 24 3.87 0.75 6.03
N ALA A 25 4.02 -0.54 5.67
CA ALA A 25 5.26 -1.07 5.13
C ALA A 25 5.68 -0.37 3.82
N PHE A 26 4.73 -0.08 2.93
CA PHE A 26 4.98 0.70 1.72
C PHE A 26 5.45 2.13 2.04
N ALA A 27 4.79 2.81 2.99
CA ALA A 27 5.19 4.15 3.42
C ALA A 27 6.57 4.17 4.10
N ASP A 28 6.91 3.14 4.87
CA ASP A 28 8.24 2.96 5.45
C ASP A 28 9.31 2.71 4.37
N ALA A 29 9.04 1.84 3.40
CA ALA A 29 9.95 1.56 2.29
C ALA A 29 10.19 2.81 1.43
N LYS A 30 9.13 3.60 1.19
CA LYS A 30 9.23 4.85 0.43
C LYS A 30 10.12 5.87 1.14
N ARG A 31 9.90 6.09 2.44
CA ARG A 31 10.76 6.98 3.25
C ARG A 31 12.22 6.56 3.24
N ARG A 32 12.50 5.25 3.25
CA ARG A 32 13.87 4.74 3.11
C ARG A 32 14.46 5.07 1.75
N LEU A 33 13.72 4.85 0.66
CA LEU A 33 14.18 5.22 -0.67
C LEU A 33 14.48 6.73 -0.76
N ASP A 34 13.56 7.56 -0.28
CA ASP A 34 13.72 9.01 -0.30
C ASP A 34 15.01 9.43 0.44
N HIS A 35 15.28 8.86 1.63
CA HIS A 35 16.51 9.11 2.39
C HIS A 35 17.78 8.68 1.63
N GLU A 36 17.80 7.48 1.04
CA GLU A 36 18.98 6.99 0.32
C GLU A 36 19.28 7.83 -0.93
N VAL A 37 18.23 8.39 -1.57
CA VAL A 37 18.35 9.32 -2.70
C VAL A 37 18.88 10.68 -2.23
N GLU A 38 18.38 11.22 -1.12
CA GLU A 38 18.91 12.47 -0.54
C GLU A 38 20.40 12.35 -0.19
N GLU A 39 20.82 11.23 0.40
CA GLU A 39 22.23 10.95 0.68
C GLU A 39 23.07 10.86 -0.61
N LEU A 40 22.53 10.25 -1.67
CA LEU A 40 23.20 10.18 -2.96
C LEU A 40 23.39 11.59 -3.56
N ASP A 41 22.36 12.43 -3.50
CA ASP A 41 22.41 13.80 -3.99
C ASP A 41 23.43 14.65 -3.22
N ALA A 42 23.51 14.47 -1.90
CA ALA A 42 24.53 15.11 -1.07
C ALA A 42 25.95 14.68 -1.46
N LEU A 43 26.19 13.38 -1.72
CA LEU A 43 27.48 12.89 -2.18
C LEU A 43 27.84 13.44 -3.58
N LEU A 44 26.87 13.54 -4.49
CA LEU A 44 27.07 14.12 -5.82
C LEU A 44 27.34 15.64 -5.76
N ALA A 45 26.73 16.36 -4.82
CA ALA A 45 27.07 17.75 -4.55
C ALA A 45 28.50 17.87 -4.03
N ARG A 46 28.88 17.03 -3.04
CA ARG A 46 30.24 17.02 -2.50
C ARG A 46 31.29 16.67 -3.55
N LYS A 47 30.99 15.74 -4.47
CA LYS A 47 31.87 15.42 -5.60
C LYS A 47 32.12 16.65 -6.48
N ARG A 48 31.08 17.44 -6.78
CA ARG A 48 31.23 18.67 -7.56
C ARG A 48 32.14 19.67 -6.87
N GLU A 49 32.05 19.83 -5.55
CA GLU A 49 32.96 20.69 -4.77
C GLU A 49 34.41 20.20 -4.85
N ILE A 50 34.63 18.88 -4.72
CA ILE A 50 35.97 18.29 -4.84
C ILE A 50 36.55 18.52 -6.24
N GLU A 51 35.73 18.37 -7.28
CA GLU A 51 36.16 18.60 -8.66
C GLU A 51 36.48 20.08 -8.94
N GLN A 52 35.71 21.01 -8.36
CA GLN A 52 36.00 22.45 -8.45
C GLN A 52 37.32 22.80 -7.75
N HIS A 53 37.51 22.33 -6.52
CA HIS A 53 38.76 22.51 -5.77
C HIS A 53 39.98 21.95 -6.53
N ALA A 54 39.84 20.76 -7.14
CA ALA A 54 40.90 20.17 -7.93
C ALA A 54 41.29 21.04 -9.15
N VAL A 55 40.35 21.76 -9.76
CA VAL A 55 40.64 22.71 -10.84
C VAL A 55 41.39 23.93 -10.32
N GLU A 56 41.00 24.45 -9.15
CA GLU A 56 41.66 25.61 -8.53
C GLU A 56 43.12 25.32 -8.16
N VAL A 57 43.40 24.16 -7.57
CA VAL A 57 44.76 23.69 -7.24
C VAL A 57 45.63 23.62 -8.51
N LEU A 58 45.07 23.18 -9.63
CA LEU A 58 45.79 23.10 -10.91
C LEU A 58 46.04 24.47 -11.57
N GLN A 59 45.27 25.50 -11.20
CA GLN A 59 45.42 26.86 -11.72
C GLN A 59 46.34 27.75 -10.85
N GLY A 60 46.60 27.34 -9.60
CA GLY A 60 47.47 28.03 -8.65
C GLY A 60 48.95 27.63 -8.76
N GLU A 61 49.71 27.88 -7.69
CA GLU A 61 51.06 27.32 -7.57
C GLU A 61 50.96 25.81 -7.37
N LEU A 62 51.65 25.04 -8.23
CA LEU A 62 51.56 23.58 -8.25
C LEU A 62 52.23 22.98 -7.01
N ASP A 63 51.43 22.64 -5.99
CA ASP A 63 51.85 21.78 -4.88
C ASP A 63 51.48 20.31 -5.18
N MET A 64 52.50 19.46 -5.22
CA MET A 64 52.32 18.04 -5.52
C MET A 64 51.49 17.30 -4.46
N HIS A 65 51.60 17.70 -3.18
CA HIS A 65 50.81 17.08 -2.11
C HIS A 65 49.32 17.42 -2.23
N GLU A 66 48.98 18.67 -2.54
CA GLU A 66 47.58 19.08 -2.73
C GLU A 66 46.92 18.40 -3.93
N ILE A 67 47.70 18.14 -4.99
CA ILE A 67 47.26 17.39 -6.17
C ILE A 67 46.97 15.93 -5.79
N GLU A 68 47.87 15.27 -5.05
CA GLU A 68 47.69 13.88 -4.59
C GLU A 68 46.48 13.74 -3.66
N ASP A 69 46.31 14.67 -2.72
CA ASP A 69 45.16 14.71 -1.80
C ASP A 69 43.84 14.91 -2.56
N SER A 70 43.81 15.83 -3.54
CA SER A 70 42.65 16.03 -4.40
C SER A 70 42.32 14.78 -5.23
N GLN A 71 43.32 14.06 -5.73
CA GLN A 71 43.10 12.79 -6.43
C GLN A 71 42.53 11.71 -5.51
N MET A 72 43.08 11.59 -4.29
CA MET A 72 42.60 10.63 -3.30
C MET A 72 41.15 10.92 -2.90
N ALA A 73 40.82 12.19 -2.66
CA ALA A 73 39.45 12.62 -2.36
C ALA A 73 38.46 12.23 -3.46
N ARG A 74 38.86 12.34 -4.74
CA ARG A 74 38.04 11.90 -5.89
C ARG A 74 37.79 10.39 -5.90
N ILE A 75 38.82 9.59 -5.64
CA ILE A 75 38.68 8.12 -5.57
C ILE A 75 37.72 7.73 -4.44
N VAL A 76 37.89 8.32 -3.25
CA VAL A 76 37.05 8.03 -2.08
C VAL A 76 35.59 8.43 -2.31
N ILE A 77 35.33 9.61 -2.89
CA ILE A 77 33.95 10.04 -3.13
C ILE A 77 33.27 9.19 -4.21
N ASP A 78 34.00 8.77 -5.25
CA ASP A 78 33.46 7.88 -6.28
C ASP A 78 33.10 6.50 -5.73
N GLN A 79 33.93 5.96 -4.83
CA GLN A 79 33.60 4.72 -4.13
C GLN A 79 32.32 4.87 -3.29
N LYS A 80 32.21 5.95 -2.49
CA LYS A 80 31.02 6.22 -1.68
C LYS A 80 29.76 6.37 -2.53
N ILE A 81 29.84 7.07 -3.66
CA ILE A 81 28.73 7.22 -4.61
C ILE A 81 28.32 5.86 -5.19
N SER A 82 29.28 5.00 -5.55
CA SER A 82 29.00 3.66 -6.08
C SER A 82 28.26 2.80 -5.04
N GLU A 83 28.73 2.80 -3.80
CA GLU A 83 28.08 2.11 -2.69
C GLU A 83 26.68 2.67 -2.41
N GLN A 84 26.51 3.99 -2.45
CA GLN A 84 25.22 4.64 -2.21
C GLN A 84 24.21 4.32 -3.34
N ARG A 85 24.64 4.28 -4.60
CA ARG A 85 23.79 3.84 -5.72
C ARG A 85 23.27 2.42 -5.53
N LEU A 86 24.09 1.52 -4.97
CA LEU A 86 23.65 0.17 -4.65
C LEU A 86 22.59 0.17 -3.54
N ARG A 87 22.72 1.05 -2.53
CA ARG A 87 21.71 1.21 -1.48
C ARG A 87 20.39 1.74 -2.03
N VAL A 88 20.44 2.77 -2.88
CA VAL A 88 19.26 3.28 -3.61
C VAL A 88 18.58 2.16 -4.38
N SER A 89 19.33 1.41 -5.20
CA SER A 89 18.78 0.29 -5.99
C SER A 89 18.12 -0.79 -5.12
N ARG A 90 18.71 -1.11 -3.97
CA ARG A 90 18.11 -2.03 -2.98
C ARG A 90 16.83 -1.46 -2.38
N ALA A 91 16.80 -0.16 -2.06
CA ALA A 91 15.62 0.51 -1.53
C ALA A 91 14.49 0.60 -2.56
N GLU A 92 14.81 0.85 -3.84
CA GLU A 92 13.85 0.80 -4.96
C GLU A 92 13.22 -0.59 -5.08
N THR A 93 14.05 -1.64 -5.06
CA THR A 93 13.58 -3.02 -5.11
C THR A 93 12.68 -3.35 -3.92
N ALA A 94 13.04 -2.89 -2.71
CA ALA A 94 12.23 -3.07 -1.52
C ALA A 94 10.88 -2.33 -1.60
N LEU A 95 10.88 -1.12 -2.14
CA LEU A 95 9.65 -0.36 -2.37
C LEU A 95 8.73 -1.08 -3.36
N GLU A 96 9.25 -1.56 -4.49
CA GLU A 96 8.44 -2.27 -5.48
C GLU A 96 7.86 -3.58 -4.92
N ASN A 97 8.65 -4.32 -4.13
CA ASN A 97 8.15 -5.50 -3.43
C ASN A 97 7.01 -5.15 -2.45
N SER A 98 7.17 -4.08 -1.67
CA SER A 98 6.13 -3.62 -0.73
C SER A 98 4.87 -3.13 -1.47
N ARG A 99 5.04 -2.56 -2.67
CA ARG A 99 3.94 -2.14 -3.54
C ARG A 99 3.13 -3.34 -4.01
N ALA A 100 3.77 -4.38 -4.52
CA ALA A 100 3.10 -5.60 -4.95
C ALA A 100 2.32 -6.26 -3.80
N GLN A 101 2.90 -6.29 -2.59
CA GLN A 101 2.22 -6.81 -1.40
C GLN A 101 0.99 -5.97 -1.02
N LEU A 102 1.09 -4.65 -1.09
CA LEU A 102 -0.05 -3.76 -0.85
C LEU A 102 -1.16 -3.97 -1.89
N GLU A 103 -0.81 -4.11 -3.16
CA GLU A 103 -1.79 -4.35 -4.23
C GLU A 103 -2.55 -5.66 -4.01
N GLU A 104 -1.87 -6.75 -3.65
CA GLU A 104 -2.53 -8.02 -3.35
C GLU A 104 -3.41 -7.91 -2.09
N ALA A 105 -2.93 -7.27 -1.02
CA ALA A 105 -3.72 -7.08 0.20
C ALA A 105 -5.02 -6.29 -0.06
N VAL A 106 -4.94 -5.24 -0.88
CA VAL A 106 -6.11 -4.44 -1.31
C VAL A 106 -7.08 -5.29 -2.11
N LYS A 107 -6.58 -6.10 -3.05
CA LYS A 107 -7.38 -6.99 -3.88
C LYS A 107 -8.11 -8.05 -3.06
N GLU A 108 -7.43 -8.67 -2.09
CA GLU A 108 -8.03 -9.64 -1.18
C GLU A 108 -9.13 -9.01 -0.33
N ARG A 109 -8.88 -7.84 0.29
CA ARG A 109 -9.90 -7.13 1.08
C ARG A 109 -11.13 -6.79 0.22
N LYS A 110 -10.93 -6.20 -0.97
CA LYS A 110 -12.02 -5.88 -1.91
C LYS A 110 -12.81 -7.12 -2.32
N THR A 111 -12.17 -8.28 -2.43
CA THR A 111 -12.84 -9.54 -2.75
C THR A 111 -13.78 -9.95 -1.61
N HIS A 112 -13.34 -9.85 -0.36
CA HIS A 112 -14.19 -10.13 0.79
C HIS A 112 -15.33 -9.13 0.98
N GLU A 113 -15.12 -7.84 0.66
CA GLU A 113 -16.20 -6.86 0.65
C GLU A 113 -17.28 -7.21 -0.36
N LYS A 114 -16.90 -7.54 -1.60
CA LYS A 114 -17.85 -7.99 -2.63
C LYS A 114 -18.61 -9.26 -2.22
N LEU A 115 -17.96 -10.19 -1.52
CA LEU A 115 -18.63 -11.38 -0.98
C LEU A 115 -19.65 -11.01 0.10
N LYS A 116 -19.33 -10.04 0.96
CA LYS A 116 -20.25 -9.53 1.97
C LYS A 116 -21.45 -8.82 1.36
N GLU A 117 -21.24 -7.98 0.35
CA GLU A 117 -22.32 -7.31 -0.41
C GLU A 117 -23.25 -8.33 -1.06
N LYS A 118 -22.71 -9.34 -1.75
CA LYS A 118 -23.52 -10.41 -2.36
C LYS A 118 -24.37 -11.18 -1.35
N GLN A 119 -23.79 -11.53 -0.19
CA GLN A 119 -24.54 -12.21 0.88
C GLN A 119 -25.62 -11.30 1.49
N PHE A 120 -25.37 -9.99 1.53
CA PHE A 120 -26.36 -9.02 1.99
C PHE A 120 -27.53 -8.92 1.01
N ASP A 121 -27.25 -8.84 -0.30
CA ASP A 121 -28.30 -8.80 -1.33
C ASP A 121 -29.16 -10.08 -1.31
N GLU A 122 -28.54 -11.24 -1.13
CA GLU A 122 -29.24 -12.51 -0.99
C GLU A 122 -30.13 -12.53 0.25
N PHE A 123 -29.61 -12.09 1.40
CA PHE A 123 -30.37 -11.96 2.64
C PHE A 123 -31.60 -11.04 2.48
N VAL A 124 -31.45 -9.88 1.81
CA VAL A 124 -32.56 -8.97 1.55
C VAL A 124 -33.63 -9.63 0.66
N ARG A 125 -33.23 -10.36 -0.39
CA ARG A 125 -34.16 -11.09 -1.26
C ARG A 125 -34.92 -12.19 -0.51
N GLU A 126 -34.25 -12.89 0.40
CA GLU A 126 -34.88 -13.92 1.23
C GLU A 126 -35.90 -13.34 2.20
N GLU A 127 -35.55 -12.24 2.90
CA GLU A 127 -36.49 -11.54 3.78
C GLU A 127 -37.72 -11.04 3.01
N SER A 128 -37.54 -10.41 1.84
CA SER A 128 -38.68 -9.97 1.02
C SER A 128 -39.57 -11.14 0.56
N ARG A 129 -38.98 -12.28 0.20
CA ARG A 129 -39.76 -13.49 -0.15
C ARG A 129 -40.53 -14.05 1.04
N ALA A 130 -39.91 -14.06 2.22
CA ALA A 130 -40.55 -14.51 3.45
C ALA A 130 -41.72 -13.58 3.83
N GLU A 131 -41.52 -12.27 3.76
CA GLU A 131 -42.57 -11.26 4.00
C GLU A 131 -43.74 -11.45 3.03
N SER A 132 -43.49 -11.56 1.71
CA SER A 132 -44.56 -11.82 0.73
C SER A 132 -45.33 -13.10 1.04
N LYS A 133 -44.65 -14.19 1.40
CA LYS A 133 -45.32 -15.45 1.77
C LYS A 133 -46.21 -15.27 3.00
N THR A 134 -45.75 -14.55 4.03
CA THR A 134 -46.58 -14.28 5.21
C THR A 134 -47.81 -13.42 4.89
N ILE A 135 -47.68 -12.47 3.95
CA ILE A 135 -48.81 -11.65 3.47
C ILE A 135 -49.83 -12.52 2.73
N ASP A 136 -49.39 -13.44 1.87
CA ASP A 136 -50.28 -14.36 1.15
C ASP A 136 -51.03 -15.29 2.11
N GLU A 137 -50.34 -15.83 3.12
CA GLU A 137 -50.95 -16.66 4.16
C GLU A 137 -51.98 -15.89 4.98
N LEU A 138 -51.67 -14.66 5.41
CA LEU A 138 -52.61 -13.77 6.11
C LEU A 138 -53.82 -13.44 5.23
N THR A 139 -53.61 -13.12 3.96
CA THR A 139 -54.69 -12.80 3.01
C THR A 139 -55.64 -13.99 2.86
N THR A 140 -55.09 -15.19 2.68
CA THR A 140 -55.86 -16.44 2.58
C THR A 140 -56.66 -16.71 3.86
N TYR A 141 -56.06 -16.52 5.04
CA TYR A 141 -56.74 -16.65 6.32
C TYR A 141 -57.91 -15.65 6.47
N THR A 142 -57.67 -14.38 6.13
CA THR A 142 -58.67 -13.30 6.26
C THR A 142 -59.85 -13.50 5.31
N TYR A 143 -59.59 -13.89 4.06
CA TYR A 143 -60.65 -14.25 3.11
C TYR A 143 -61.38 -15.52 3.54
N GLY A 144 -60.67 -16.53 4.05
CA GLY A 144 -61.28 -17.76 4.58
C GLY A 144 -62.29 -17.48 5.70
N GLN A 145 -61.95 -16.59 6.65
CA GLN A 145 -62.86 -16.21 7.73
C GLN A 145 -64.10 -15.44 7.23
N LYS A 146 -63.95 -14.53 6.27
CA LYS A 146 -65.09 -13.78 5.70
C LYS A 146 -66.07 -14.66 4.92
N VAL A 147 -65.59 -15.75 4.31
CA VAL A 147 -66.46 -16.72 3.64
C VAL A 147 -67.23 -17.55 4.66
N THR A 148 -66.63 -17.89 5.81
CA THR A 148 -67.32 -18.62 6.88
C THR A 148 -68.31 -17.79 7.69
N GLU A 149 -68.17 -16.46 7.74
CA GLU A 149 -69.12 -15.57 8.45
C GLU A 149 -70.33 -15.15 7.60
N ASN A 150 -70.27 -15.28 6.27
CA ASN A 150 -71.35 -14.90 5.34
C ASN A 150 -72.11 -16.09 4.74
N GLY A 151 -71.86 -17.31 5.23
CA GLY A 151 -72.60 -18.54 4.88
C GLY A 151 -73.41 -19.03 6.07
#